data_AF-A0AAD4NM46-F1
#
_entry.id   AF-A0AAD4NM46-F1
#
_cell.length_a   1.000
_cell.length_b   1.000
_cell.length_c   1.000
_cell.angle_alpha   90.00
_cell.angle_beta   90.00
_cell.angle_gamma   90.00
#
_symmetry.space_group_name_H-M   'P 1'
#
loop_
_entity.id
_entity.type
_entity.pdbx_description
1 polymer ?
#
loop_
_entity_poly.entity_id
_entity_poly.type
_entity_poly.pdbx_seq_one_letter_code
_entity_poly.pdbx_strand_id
1 'polypeptide(L)'
;MIPRYFFLLLLVTFAVHGHVINYNFHENKGPEVNACVEAAISKLMQDTCLTFNRNSNAENSIFFIESGSCGWQSSNLTVHLNSDCIKVENCTQFLHHALSDETHHPSVVNRHINLKYNCTDKCTIFCENGGIVTPQCTCKCGYGFTGNNCEKLKHNGLYTDTSCGVVDIDTGYSQGTVSLRQPAESDTFCQWIIKSTDPWTTFELEFEDLDLDSENLAPGQTCGDQLSVYGLKNFVNPVACDNSKNPLVGESFRSESNIVFIDYRGNRLASETHKGPTIRYKTIRSHPTHGNRPFKPLQFSAAPSAYKCHFMLWPIFGLFLILFVL
;
A
#
# COMPACT_ATOMS: atom_id res chain seq x y z
N MET A 1 -19.27 53.95 -37.84
CA MET A 1 -19.55 54.07 -36.39
C MET A 1 -19.83 52.67 -35.85
N ILE A 2 -18.98 52.19 -34.95
CA ILE A 2 -18.98 50.83 -34.38
C ILE A 2 -19.35 50.97 -32.90
N PRO A 3 -20.36 50.27 -32.37
CA PRO A 3 -20.44 49.96 -30.95
C PRO A 3 -19.97 48.50 -30.78
N ARG A 4 -18.73 48.26 -30.36
CA ARG A 4 -18.26 48.17 -28.97
C ARG A 4 -19.05 47.13 -28.15
N TYR A 5 -18.58 45.89 -28.26
CA TYR A 5 -18.33 44.94 -27.18
C TYR A 5 -18.99 45.25 -25.83
N PHE A 6 -19.98 44.44 -25.47
CA PHE A 6 -20.33 44.18 -24.07
C PHE A 6 -20.40 42.66 -23.89
N PHE A 7 -19.23 42.04 -23.84
CA PHE A 7 -19.09 40.64 -23.43
C PHE A 7 -19.25 40.63 -21.90
N LEU A 8 -20.46 40.34 -21.44
CA LEU A 8 -20.78 40.21 -20.03
C LEU A 8 -20.14 38.91 -19.52
N LEU A 9 -18.92 39.02 -19.00
CA LEU A 9 -18.19 37.93 -18.37
C LEU A 9 -18.84 37.66 -17.01
N LEU A 10 -19.83 36.77 -17.00
CA LEU A 10 -20.53 36.29 -15.82
C LEU A 10 -19.56 35.37 -15.07
N LEU A 11 -18.71 35.96 -14.23
CA LEU A 11 -17.90 35.26 -13.23
C LEU A 11 -18.87 34.65 -12.22
N VAL A 12 -19.31 33.42 -12.49
CA VAL A 12 -19.93 32.57 -11.49
C VAL A 12 -18.82 32.19 -10.51
N THR A 13 -18.64 32.99 -9.47
CA THR A 13 -17.87 32.58 -8.31
C THR A 13 -18.68 31.47 -7.63
N PHE A 14 -18.36 30.22 -7.93
CA PHE A 14 -18.79 29.10 -7.09
C PHE A 14 -18.17 29.35 -5.72
N ALA A 15 -19.00 29.83 -4.77
CA ALA A 15 -18.63 29.88 -3.37
C ALA A 15 -18.52 28.44 -2.89
N VAL A 16 -17.30 27.90 -2.94
CA VAL A 16 -16.96 26.60 -2.36
C VAL A 16 -17.25 26.73 -0.87
N HIS A 17 -18.35 26.13 -0.42
CA HIS A 17 -18.71 26.08 0.99
C HIS A 17 -17.78 25.08 1.66
N GLY A 18 -16.59 25.55 2.05
CA GLY A 18 -15.69 24.77 2.88
C GLY A 18 -16.24 24.63 4.30
N HIS A 19 -16.26 23.42 4.83
CA HIS A 19 -16.63 23.20 6.22
C HIS A 19 -15.48 23.64 7.13
N VAL A 20 -15.77 24.52 8.09
CA VAL A 20 -14.75 25.02 9.02
C VAL A 20 -14.67 24.10 10.23
N ILE A 21 -13.51 23.48 10.43
CA ILE A 21 -13.15 22.74 11.63
C ILE A 21 -12.36 23.66 12.54
N ASN A 22 -12.90 23.92 13.73
CA ASN A 22 -12.17 24.67 14.74
C ASN A 22 -11.18 23.74 15.44
N TYR A 23 -9.98 24.24 15.69
CA TYR A 23 -9.01 23.56 16.51
C TYR A 23 -8.31 24.52 17.45
N ASN A 24 -7.76 23.99 18.53
CA ASN A 24 -6.93 24.75 19.42
C ASN A 24 -5.87 23.85 20.05
N PHE A 25 -4.90 24.48 20.68
CA PHE A 25 -3.84 23.79 21.38
C PHE A 25 -3.88 24.18 22.86
N HIS A 26 -3.54 23.24 23.72
CA HIS A 26 -3.35 23.52 25.14
C HIS A 26 -2.15 24.48 25.38
N GLU A 27 -2.12 25.14 26.54
CA GLU A 27 -1.07 26.14 26.88
C GLU A 27 0.31 25.51 27.06
N ASN A 28 0.36 24.27 27.59
CA ASN A 28 1.58 23.49 27.77
C ASN A 28 1.84 22.59 26.56
N LYS A 29 2.61 23.09 25.59
CA LYS A 29 3.07 22.30 24.43
C LYS A 29 4.42 22.75 23.91
N GLY A 30 5.21 21.81 23.41
CA GLY A 30 6.42 22.04 22.65
C GLY A 30 6.15 22.52 21.22
N PRO A 31 7.14 23.18 20.57
CA PRO A 31 7.04 23.64 19.19
C PRO A 31 6.86 22.48 18.18
N GLU A 32 7.34 21.29 18.52
CA GLU A 32 7.25 20.10 17.66
C GLU A 32 5.81 19.61 17.47
N VAL A 33 4.97 19.74 18.52
CA VAL A 33 3.54 19.42 18.45
C VAL A 33 2.83 20.33 17.44
N ASN A 34 3.10 21.64 17.49
CA ASN A 34 2.50 22.60 16.56
C ASN A 34 2.87 22.25 15.12
N ALA A 35 4.16 22.03 14.85
CA ALA A 35 4.65 21.70 13.52
C ALA A 35 4.02 20.40 12.98
N CYS A 36 3.90 19.38 13.82
CA CYS A 36 3.26 18.11 13.46
C CYS A 36 1.79 18.26 13.10
N VAL A 37 1.03 18.99 13.92
CA VAL A 37 -0.41 19.22 13.73
C VAL A 37 -0.67 20.10 12.52
N GLU A 38 0.08 21.20 12.35
CA GLU A 38 -0.09 22.12 11.22
C GLU A 38 0.28 21.45 9.88
N ALA A 39 1.32 20.62 9.85
CA ALA A 39 1.65 19.82 8.67
C ALA A 39 0.52 18.82 8.32
N ALA A 40 -0.05 18.17 9.33
CA ALA A 40 -1.16 17.24 9.14
C ALA A 40 -2.45 17.95 8.67
N ILE A 41 -2.77 19.12 9.23
CA ILE A 41 -3.87 19.98 8.79
C ILE A 41 -3.69 20.37 7.32
N SER A 42 -2.50 20.86 6.97
CA SER A 42 -2.18 21.27 5.59
C SER A 42 -2.40 20.13 4.59
N LYS A 43 -1.97 18.91 4.95
CA LYS A 43 -2.21 17.72 4.14
C LYS A 43 -3.70 17.42 3.98
N LEU A 44 -4.47 17.47 5.06
CA LEU A 44 -5.91 17.18 4.99
C LEU A 44 -6.69 18.23 4.19
N MET A 45 -6.31 19.50 4.28
CA MET A 45 -6.91 20.59 3.47
C MET A 45 -6.64 20.42 1.97
N GLN A 46 -5.55 19.74 1.59
CA GLN A 46 -5.29 19.43 0.17
C GLN A 46 -6.25 18.34 -0.33
N ASP A 47 -6.48 17.32 0.49
CA ASP A 47 -7.25 16.13 0.10
C ASP A 47 -8.77 16.26 0.35
N THR A 48 -9.20 17.28 1.10
CA THR A 48 -10.59 17.50 1.52
C THR A 48 -11.04 18.95 1.30
N CYS A 49 -12.34 19.22 1.43
CA CYS A 49 -12.90 20.58 1.38
C CYS A 49 -12.90 21.27 2.76
N LEU A 50 -12.28 20.65 3.76
CA LEU A 50 -12.24 21.19 5.11
C LEU A 50 -11.30 22.40 5.16
N THR A 51 -11.69 23.40 5.95
CA THR A 51 -10.82 24.51 6.33
C THR A 51 -10.61 24.46 7.83
N PHE A 52 -9.37 24.62 8.28
CA PHE A 52 -9.06 24.61 9.70
C PHE A 52 -8.89 26.03 10.22
N ASN A 53 -9.61 26.35 11.30
CA ASN A 53 -9.52 27.63 11.95
C ASN A 53 -9.04 27.45 13.39
N ARG A 54 -7.98 28.17 13.76
CA ARG A 54 -7.49 28.16 15.14
C ARG A 54 -8.37 29.07 15.98
N ASN A 55 -9.21 28.51 16.83
CA ASN A 55 -10.15 29.29 17.65
C ASN A 55 -10.29 28.69 19.06
N SER A 56 -9.84 29.45 20.06
CA SER A 56 -9.90 29.06 21.46
C SER A 56 -11.29 29.10 22.08
N ASN A 57 -12.24 29.77 21.43
CA ASN A 57 -13.56 30.08 22.00
C ASN A 57 -14.69 29.27 21.37
N ALA A 58 -14.39 28.36 20.43
CA ALA A 58 -15.39 27.52 19.80
C ALA A 58 -15.64 26.26 20.66
N GLU A 59 -16.92 25.98 20.97
CA GLU A 59 -17.34 24.87 21.84
C GLU A 59 -17.00 23.48 21.27
N ASN A 60 -16.80 23.37 19.95
CA ASN A 60 -16.50 22.11 19.25
C ASN A 60 -15.07 22.09 18.65
N SER A 61 -14.12 22.77 19.29
CA SER A 61 -12.72 22.74 18.86
C SER A 61 -12.07 21.40 19.15
N ILE A 62 -11.30 20.88 18.19
CA ILE A 62 -10.37 19.78 18.44
C ILE A 62 -9.17 20.33 19.22
N PHE A 63 -8.90 19.79 20.41
CA PHE A 63 -7.81 20.23 21.27
C PHE A 63 -6.58 19.35 21.12
N PHE A 64 -5.41 19.95 20.97
CA PHE A 64 -4.13 19.25 20.92
C PHE A 64 -3.32 19.52 22.19
N ILE A 65 -2.87 18.47 22.87
CA ILE A 65 -2.11 18.55 24.11
C ILE A 65 -0.88 17.64 24.06
N GLU A 66 0.22 18.13 24.62
CA GLU A 66 1.40 17.30 24.88
C GLU A 66 1.19 16.52 26.20
N SER A 67 1.27 15.20 26.16
CA SER A 67 1.04 14.34 27.33
C SER A 67 1.89 13.07 27.27
N GLY A 68 1.90 12.28 28.35
CA GLY A 68 2.58 10.98 28.39
C GLY A 68 1.94 9.89 27.52
N SER A 69 0.89 10.20 26.75
CA SER A 69 0.13 9.24 25.94
C SER A 69 -0.10 9.74 24.52
N CYS A 70 -0.43 8.82 23.61
CA CYS A 70 -0.72 9.09 22.21
C CYS A 70 -2.12 8.58 21.88
N GLY A 71 -3.04 9.46 21.48
CA GLY A 71 -4.40 9.01 21.16
C GLY A 71 -5.42 10.12 20.96
N TRP A 72 -6.59 9.71 20.49
CA TRP A 72 -7.78 10.53 20.40
C TRP A 72 -8.73 10.19 21.55
N GLN A 73 -9.20 11.22 22.26
CA GLN A 73 -10.21 11.13 23.30
C GLN A 73 -11.48 11.87 22.83
N SER A 74 -12.53 11.11 22.52
CA SER A 74 -13.78 11.66 21.99
C SER A 74 -14.59 12.44 23.02
N SER A 75 -14.51 12.08 24.31
CA SER A 75 -15.32 12.69 25.38
C SER A 75 -15.10 14.19 25.57
N ASN A 76 -13.93 14.70 25.19
CA ASN A 76 -13.51 16.09 25.33
C ASN A 76 -12.83 16.63 24.06
N LEU A 77 -13.00 15.94 22.94
CA LEU A 77 -12.41 16.28 21.64
C LEU A 77 -10.89 16.55 21.70
N THR A 78 -10.14 15.75 22.47
CA THR A 78 -8.71 15.99 22.71
C THR A 78 -7.81 14.94 22.06
N VAL A 79 -6.80 15.40 21.32
CA VAL A 79 -5.69 14.62 20.80
C VAL A 79 -4.49 14.76 21.72
N HIS A 80 -4.09 13.63 22.31
CA HIS A 80 -2.92 13.46 23.15
C HIS A 80 -1.71 13.11 22.30
N LEU A 81 -0.61 13.85 22.46
CA LEU A 81 0.64 13.63 21.75
C LEU A 81 1.80 13.51 22.75
N ASN A 82 2.47 12.35 22.74
CA ASN A 82 3.76 12.15 23.40
C ASN A 82 4.88 12.32 22.35
N SER A 83 6.10 12.67 22.76
CA SER A 83 7.29 12.79 21.90
C SER A 83 7.47 11.59 20.97
N ASP A 84 7.18 10.37 21.44
CA ASP A 84 7.27 9.13 20.65
C ASP A 84 6.32 9.09 19.43
N CYS A 85 5.24 9.87 19.44
CA CYS A 85 4.26 9.93 18.35
C CYS A 85 4.18 11.28 17.62
N ILE A 86 5.06 12.23 17.91
CA ILE A 86 5.16 13.49 17.14
C ILE A 86 5.79 13.20 15.77
N LYS A 87 4.97 12.71 14.84
CA LYS A 87 5.29 12.46 13.43
C LYS A 87 4.09 12.85 12.58
N VAL A 88 4.32 13.45 11.42
CA VAL A 88 3.25 13.97 10.55
C VAL A 88 2.23 12.88 10.21
N GLU A 89 2.67 11.64 10.01
CA GLU A 89 1.81 10.50 9.72
C GLU A 89 0.86 10.18 10.89
N ASN A 90 1.36 10.22 12.12
CA ASN A 90 0.57 9.98 13.32
C ASN A 90 -0.39 11.15 13.59
N CYS A 91 0.06 12.39 13.48
CA CYS A 91 -0.80 13.57 13.62
C CYS A 91 -1.93 13.58 12.59
N THR A 92 -1.63 13.18 11.34
CA THR A 92 -2.64 13.00 10.29
C THR A 92 -3.64 11.91 10.70
N GLN A 93 -3.16 10.78 11.23
CA GLN A 93 -4.04 9.70 11.68
C GLN A 93 -4.96 10.13 12.84
N PHE A 94 -4.45 10.88 13.82
CA PHE A 94 -5.29 11.36 14.92
C PHE A 94 -6.35 12.35 14.45
N LEU A 95 -6.00 13.26 13.54
CA LEU A 95 -6.96 14.16 12.89
C LEU A 95 -8.02 13.39 12.10
N HIS A 96 -7.60 12.39 11.33
CA HIS A 96 -8.49 11.47 10.63
C HIS A 96 -9.51 10.85 11.59
N HIS A 97 -9.03 10.25 12.69
CA HIS A 97 -9.89 9.64 13.69
C HIS A 97 -10.86 10.65 14.32
N ALA A 98 -10.39 11.85 14.64
CA ALA A 98 -11.23 12.91 15.20
C ALA A 98 -12.34 13.38 14.24
N LEU A 99 -12.16 13.23 12.92
CA LEU A 99 -13.09 13.73 11.90
C LEU A 99 -14.01 12.65 11.33
N SER A 100 -13.52 11.41 11.22
CA SER A 100 -14.29 10.28 10.68
C SER A 100 -14.87 9.35 11.74
N ASP A 101 -14.53 9.50 13.03
CA ASP A 101 -14.92 8.59 14.11
C ASP A 101 -14.46 7.13 13.90
N GLU A 102 -13.51 6.91 12.98
CA GLU A 102 -13.03 5.60 12.56
C GLU A 102 -11.52 5.64 12.26
N THR A 103 -10.78 4.56 12.58
CA THR A 103 -9.38 4.43 12.17
C THR A 103 -9.26 3.59 10.90
N HIS A 104 -9.38 4.23 9.75
CA HIS A 104 -9.16 3.59 8.46
C HIS A 104 -7.83 4.00 7.82
N HIS A 105 -7.45 3.29 6.76
CA HIS A 105 -6.34 3.69 5.88
C HIS A 105 -6.58 5.11 5.33
N PRO A 106 -5.55 5.97 5.17
CA PRO A 106 -5.73 7.37 4.72
C PRO A 106 -6.58 7.56 3.46
N SER A 107 -6.45 6.68 2.46
CA SER A 107 -7.27 6.75 1.23
C SER A 107 -8.76 6.43 1.47
N VAL A 108 -9.07 5.61 2.48
CA VAL A 108 -10.45 5.33 2.91
C VAL A 108 -10.99 6.49 3.75
N VAL A 109 -10.16 7.03 4.66
CA VAL A 109 -10.57 8.10 5.56
C VAL A 109 -10.86 9.38 4.80
N ASN A 110 -10.00 9.79 3.85
CA ASN A 110 -10.26 11.00 3.07
C ASN A 110 -11.58 10.90 2.30
N ARG A 111 -11.88 9.74 1.70
CA ARG A 111 -13.20 9.48 1.11
C ARG A 111 -14.32 9.62 2.14
N HIS A 112 -14.18 9.00 3.32
CA HIS A 112 -15.19 9.06 4.37
C HIS A 112 -15.43 10.52 4.80
N ILE A 113 -14.37 11.28 5.04
CA ILE A 113 -14.44 12.71 5.38
C ILE A 113 -15.12 13.48 4.24
N ASN A 114 -14.71 13.28 3.00
CA ASN A 114 -15.30 13.96 1.84
C ASN A 114 -16.79 13.64 1.69
N LEU A 115 -17.22 12.42 1.97
CA LEU A 115 -18.63 12.05 1.98
C LEU A 115 -19.38 12.67 3.17
N LYS A 116 -18.82 12.60 4.39
CA LYS A 116 -19.40 13.14 5.64
C LYS A 116 -19.63 14.65 5.56
N TYR A 117 -18.71 15.37 4.94
CA TYR A 117 -18.76 16.84 4.78
C TYR A 117 -19.13 17.29 3.36
N ASN A 118 -19.67 16.39 2.52
CA ASN A 118 -20.16 16.70 1.17
C ASN A 118 -19.17 17.52 0.29
N CYS A 119 -17.90 17.13 0.30
CA CYS A 119 -16.84 17.77 -0.48
C CYS A 119 -16.95 17.42 -1.97
N THR A 120 -17.81 18.15 -2.69
CA THR A 120 -18.12 17.88 -4.11
C THR A 120 -16.95 18.06 -5.09
N ASP A 121 -15.94 18.85 -4.71
CA ASP A 121 -14.73 19.13 -5.50
C ASP A 121 -13.58 18.17 -5.20
N LYS A 122 -13.79 17.18 -4.31
CA LYS A 122 -12.77 16.24 -3.85
C LYS A 122 -13.13 14.80 -4.17
N CYS A 123 -12.12 13.94 -4.19
CA CYS A 123 -12.29 12.55 -4.57
C CYS A 123 -13.08 11.77 -3.51
N THR A 124 -14.14 11.11 -3.96
CA THR A 124 -14.99 10.21 -3.15
C THR A 124 -14.86 8.74 -3.58
N ILE A 125 -13.91 8.45 -4.47
CA ILE A 125 -13.60 7.10 -4.94
C ILE A 125 -12.74 6.33 -3.94
N PHE A 126 -12.74 5.01 -4.04
CA PHE A 126 -11.91 4.11 -3.24
C PHE A 126 -11.15 3.15 -4.15
N CYS A 127 -9.88 2.91 -3.84
CA CYS A 127 -9.03 1.96 -4.55
C CYS A 127 -8.79 0.73 -3.67
N GLU A 128 -9.10 -0.44 -4.21
CA GLU A 128 -8.85 -1.74 -3.60
C GLU A 128 -7.38 -2.17 -3.72
N ASN A 129 -7.02 -3.23 -2.99
CA ASN A 129 -5.75 -3.96 -3.14
C ASN A 129 -4.49 -3.07 -3.10
N GLY A 130 -4.50 -2.04 -2.24
CA GLY A 130 -3.38 -1.11 -2.08
C GLY A 130 -3.24 -0.06 -3.20
N GLY A 131 -4.27 0.13 -4.04
CA GLY A 131 -4.30 1.20 -5.02
C GLY A 131 -4.30 2.59 -4.38
N ILE A 132 -3.82 3.59 -5.14
CA ILE A 132 -3.67 4.97 -4.67
C ILE A 132 -4.58 5.87 -5.51
N VAL A 133 -5.38 6.71 -4.84
CA VAL A 133 -6.20 7.74 -5.51
C VAL A 133 -5.28 8.84 -6.05
N THR A 134 -5.39 9.13 -7.34
CA THR A 134 -4.66 10.22 -8.01
C THR A 134 -5.37 11.57 -7.80
N PRO A 135 -4.69 12.70 -8.05
CA PRO A 135 -5.34 14.02 -8.03
C PRO A 135 -6.51 14.18 -9.02
N GLN A 136 -6.61 13.31 -10.04
CA GLN A 136 -7.70 13.27 -11.01
C GLN A 136 -8.88 12.40 -10.55
N CYS A 137 -8.88 11.94 -9.31
CA CYS A 137 -9.89 11.02 -8.77
C CYS A 137 -10.01 9.72 -9.57
N THR A 138 -8.87 9.16 -9.97
CA THR A 138 -8.75 7.82 -10.54
C THR A 138 -7.84 6.96 -9.69
N CYS A 139 -7.97 5.63 -9.76
CA CYS A 139 -7.05 4.75 -9.06
C CYS A 139 -5.80 4.46 -9.90
N LYS A 140 -4.63 4.64 -9.29
CA LYS A 140 -3.36 4.08 -9.74
C LYS A 140 -3.13 2.75 -9.04
N CYS A 141 -3.19 1.67 -9.80
CA CYS A 141 -3.06 0.32 -9.27
C CYS A 141 -1.61 -0.08 -9.02
N GLY A 142 -1.41 -0.82 -7.94
CA GLY A 142 -0.14 -1.49 -7.65
C GLY A 142 0.18 -2.59 -8.66
N TYR A 143 1.39 -3.14 -8.54
CA TYR A 143 1.80 -4.28 -9.34
C TYR A 143 0.85 -5.47 -9.12
N GLY A 144 0.52 -6.19 -10.20
CA GLY A 144 -0.42 -7.32 -10.14
C GLY A 144 -1.90 -6.93 -10.25
N PHE A 145 -2.26 -5.64 -10.21
CA PHE A 145 -3.66 -5.17 -10.19
C PHE A 145 -4.05 -4.31 -11.39
N THR A 146 -5.34 -4.34 -11.72
CA THR A 146 -5.98 -3.53 -12.77
C THR A 146 -7.47 -3.31 -12.44
N GLY A 147 -8.19 -2.60 -13.32
CA GLY A 147 -9.57 -2.16 -13.09
C GLY A 147 -9.63 -0.69 -12.67
N ASN A 148 -10.85 -0.16 -12.61
CA ASN A 148 -11.07 1.26 -12.29
C ASN A 148 -10.76 1.56 -10.82
N ASN A 149 -10.92 0.56 -9.95
CA ASN A 149 -10.67 0.63 -8.52
C ASN A 149 -9.57 -0.36 -8.09
N CYS A 150 -8.79 -0.92 -9.02
CA CYS A 150 -7.76 -1.93 -8.73
C CYS A 150 -8.30 -3.26 -8.19
N GLU A 151 -9.56 -3.56 -8.48
CA GLU A 151 -10.31 -4.72 -8.01
C GLU A 151 -9.94 -6.03 -8.73
N LYS A 152 -9.26 -5.94 -9.87
CA LYS A 152 -8.96 -7.10 -10.74
C LYS A 152 -7.48 -7.48 -10.67
N LEU A 153 -7.21 -8.78 -10.73
CA LEU A 153 -5.86 -9.31 -10.95
C LEU A 153 -5.48 -9.10 -12.42
N LYS A 154 -4.39 -8.39 -12.66
CA LYS A 154 -3.91 -8.01 -14.00
C LYS A 154 -3.52 -9.21 -14.86
N HIS A 155 -3.01 -10.27 -14.22
CA HIS A 155 -2.40 -11.40 -14.90
C HIS A 155 -3.19 -12.71 -14.71
N ASN A 156 -4.46 -12.65 -14.32
CA ASN A 156 -5.27 -13.84 -14.07
C ASN A 156 -5.38 -14.80 -15.27
N GLY A 157 -5.42 -14.25 -16.49
CA GLY A 157 -5.43 -15.04 -17.72
C GLY A 157 -4.09 -15.69 -18.10
N LEU A 158 -3.03 -15.47 -17.32
CA LEU A 158 -1.70 -16.03 -17.54
C LEU A 158 -1.36 -17.15 -16.57
N TYR A 159 -2.24 -17.47 -15.60
CA TYR A 159 -1.95 -18.50 -14.61
C TYR A 159 -1.83 -19.87 -15.27
N THR A 160 -0.77 -20.58 -14.94
CA THR A 160 -0.51 -21.94 -15.44
C THR A 160 -1.00 -23.01 -14.46
N ASP A 161 -1.32 -22.65 -13.22
CA ASP A 161 -1.88 -23.54 -12.20
C ASP A 161 -3.29 -23.08 -11.79
N THR A 162 -4.18 -24.05 -11.49
CA THR A 162 -5.59 -23.80 -11.16
C THR A 162 -5.85 -23.51 -9.68
N SER A 163 -4.83 -23.60 -8.83
CA SER A 163 -4.87 -23.11 -7.43
C SER A 163 -4.75 -21.59 -7.34
N CYS A 164 -4.26 -20.92 -8.39
CA CYS A 164 -4.00 -19.48 -8.40
C CYS A 164 -5.30 -18.67 -8.36
N GLY A 165 -5.22 -17.45 -7.84
CA GLY A 165 -6.30 -16.49 -7.84
C GLY A 165 -6.68 -16.00 -6.44
N VAL A 166 -7.97 -15.72 -6.27
CA VAL A 166 -8.49 -15.06 -5.07
C VAL A 166 -8.93 -16.10 -4.03
N VAL A 167 -8.35 -16.00 -2.84
CA VAL A 167 -8.76 -16.69 -1.63
C VAL A 167 -9.56 -15.71 -0.78
N ASP A 168 -10.89 -15.82 -0.86
CA ASP A 168 -11.81 -14.99 -0.11
C ASP A 168 -12.17 -15.66 1.22
N ILE A 169 -11.59 -15.14 2.31
CA ILE A 169 -11.74 -15.73 3.64
C ILE A 169 -13.14 -15.53 4.24
N ASP A 170 -13.92 -14.58 3.72
CA ASP A 170 -15.24 -14.28 4.24
C ASP A 170 -16.28 -15.34 3.82
N THR A 171 -15.93 -16.18 2.84
CA THR A 171 -16.78 -17.26 2.34
C THR A 171 -16.71 -18.57 3.13
N GLY A 172 -15.93 -18.64 4.22
CA GLY A 172 -16.12 -19.68 5.24
C GLY A 172 -14.89 -20.27 5.93
N TYR A 173 -13.66 -19.83 5.62
CA TYR A 173 -12.47 -20.41 6.24
C TYR A 173 -11.55 -19.34 6.85
N SER A 174 -11.50 -19.33 8.19
CA SER A 174 -10.58 -18.51 8.99
C SER A 174 -9.12 -19.00 8.93
N GLN A 175 -8.85 -20.10 8.23
CA GLN A 175 -7.52 -20.66 8.01
C GLN A 175 -7.51 -21.52 6.74
N GLY A 176 -6.35 -21.68 6.13
CA GLY A 176 -6.20 -22.52 4.95
C GLY A 176 -4.74 -22.61 4.51
N THR A 177 -4.53 -23.15 3.32
CA THR A 177 -3.21 -23.30 2.70
C THR A 177 -3.27 -22.82 1.27
N VAL A 178 -2.22 -22.12 0.84
CA VAL A 178 -1.95 -21.82 -0.56
C VAL A 178 -0.71 -22.59 -1.00
N SER A 179 -0.85 -23.33 -2.09
CA SER A 179 0.21 -24.11 -2.73
C SER A 179 -0.19 -24.35 -4.18
N LEU A 180 0.79 -24.66 -5.03
CA LEU A 180 0.49 -25.17 -6.37
C LEU A 180 -0.26 -26.51 -6.28
N ARG A 181 -1.07 -26.83 -7.29
CA ARG A 181 -1.72 -28.15 -7.36
C ARG A 181 -0.79 -29.21 -7.92
N GLN A 182 0.11 -28.79 -8.79
CA GLN A 182 1.12 -29.63 -9.42
C GLN A 182 2.50 -29.02 -9.18
N PRO A 183 3.57 -29.83 -9.15
CA PRO A 183 4.92 -29.29 -9.16
C PRO A 183 5.08 -28.27 -10.30
N ALA A 184 5.76 -27.17 -10.00
CA ALA A 184 6.11 -26.16 -10.96
C ALA A 184 6.95 -26.76 -12.08
N GLU A 185 6.39 -26.72 -13.28
CA GLU A 185 7.11 -26.95 -14.53
C GLU A 185 7.79 -25.65 -14.99
N SER A 186 8.60 -25.75 -16.05
CA SER A 186 9.18 -24.56 -16.69
C SER A 186 8.06 -23.58 -17.08
N ASP A 187 8.32 -22.28 -16.87
CA ASP A 187 7.35 -21.21 -17.15
C ASP A 187 6.11 -21.15 -16.22
N THR A 188 6.09 -21.88 -15.10
CA THR A 188 4.98 -21.78 -14.14
C THR A 188 4.79 -20.33 -13.66
N PHE A 189 3.55 -19.84 -13.72
CA PHE A 189 3.20 -18.52 -13.21
C PHE A 189 1.93 -18.60 -12.38
N CYS A 190 2.04 -18.16 -11.12
CA CYS A 190 0.92 -18.22 -10.19
C CYS A 190 0.90 -17.02 -9.26
N GLN A 191 -0.30 -16.48 -9.03
CA GLN A 191 -0.49 -15.44 -8.04
C GLN A 191 -1.68 -15.78 -7.14
N TRP A 192 -1.49 -15.63 -5.84
CA TRP A 192 -2.56 -15.76 -4.85
C TRP A 192 -2.83 -14.43 -4.18
N ILE A 193 -4.10 -14.13 -3.97
CA ILE A 193 -4.51 -13.08 -3.04
C ILE A 193 -5.28 -13.70 -1.89
N ILE A 194 -4.89 -13.36 -0.67
CA ILE A 194 -5.66 -13.69 0.52
C ILE A 194 -6.23 -12.37 1.02
N LYS A 195 -7.56 -12.23 1.04
CA LYS A 195 -8.22 -10.96 1.39
C LYS A 195 -9.46 -11.15 2.25
N SER A 196 -9.76 -10.14 3.05
CA SER A 196 -11.01 -9.99 3.81
C SER A 196 -11.65 -8.63 3.55
N THR A 197 -12.97 -8.60 3.54
CA THR A 197 -13.77 -7.36 3.56
C THR A 197 -13.77 -6.68 4.93
N ASP A 198 -13.47 -7.42 6.02
CA ASP A 198 -13.29 -6.83 7.34
C ASP A 198 -11.95 -6.08 7.41
N PRO A 199 -11.98 -4.73 7.54
CA PRO A 199 -10.75 -3.95 7.57
C PRO A 199 -9.87 -4.30 8.76
N TRP A 200 -10.40 -4.88 9.84
CA TRP A 200 -9.66 -5.19 11.08
C TRP A 200 -9.04 -6.58 11.10
N THR A 201 -9.29 -7.37 10.07
CA THR A 201 -8.71 -8.68 9.92
C THR A 201 -7.26 -8.55 9.44
N THR A 202 -6.36 -9.25 10.11
CA THR A 202 -4.98 -9.49 9.66
C THR A 202 -4.77 -10.98 9.43
N PHE A 203 -3.67 -11.33 8.79
CA PHE A 203 -3.29 -12.71 8.53
C PHE A 203 -1.97 -13.03 9.22
N GLU A 204 -1.83 -14.25 9.70
CA GLU A 204 -0.55 -14.84 10.05
C GLU A 204 -0.27 -15.95 9.06
N LEU A 205 0.88 -15.87 8.41
CA LEU A 205 1.34 -16.79 7.38
C LEU A 205 2.52 -17.60 7.91
N GLU A 206 2.43 -18.92 7.78
CA GLU A 206 3.48 -19.87 8.15
C GLU A 206 3.95 -20.58 6.87
N PHE A 207 5.26 -20.55 6.60
CA PHE A 207 5.84 -21.28 5.48
C PHE A 207 6.08 -22.72 5.92
N GLU A 208 5.23 -23.64 5.47
CA GLU A 208 5.29 -25.06 5.86
C GLU A 208 6.34 -25.81 5.04
N ASP A 209 6.42 -25.52 3.74
CA ASP A 209 7.41 -26.10 2.84
C ASP A 209 7.82 -25.07 1.79
N LEU A 210 9.08 -25.13 1.38
CA LEU A 210 9.65 -24.23 0.39
C LEU A 210 10.64 -25.00 -0.50
N ASP A 211 10.12 -25.53 -1.60
CA ASP A 211 10.90 -26.20 -2.64
C ASP A 211 10.97 -25.26 -3.85
N LEU A 212 12.06 -24.52 -3.94
CA LEU A 212 12.35 -23.58 -5.02
C LEU A 212 13.60 -24.03 -5.77
N ASP A 213 13.65 -23.76 -7.08
CA ASP A 213 14.86 -24.00 -7.86
C ASP A 213 16.05 -23.19 -7.30
N SER A 214 16.97 -23.94 -6.70
CA SER A 214 18.16 -23.46 -6.01
C SER A 214 19.44 -24.11 -6.53
N GLU A 215 19.35 -24.86 -7.63
CA GLU A 215 20.48 -25.58 -8.17
C GLU A 215 21.48 -24.63 -8.83
N ASN A 216 22.77 -24.98 -8.74
CA ASN A 216 23.87 -24.26 -9.39
C ASN A 216 24.01 -22.77 -9.02
N LEU A 217 23.47 -22.34 -7.87
CA LEU A 217 23.60 -20.96 -7.41
C LEU A 217 25.00 -20.66 -6.86
N ALA A 218 25.67 -19.68 -7.45
CA ALA A 218 26.86 -19.10 -6.84
C ALA A 218 26.48 -18.33 -5.54
N PRO A 219 27.41 -18.14 -4.59
CA PRO A 219 27.12 -17.38 -3.37
C PRO A 219 26.56 -15.99 -3.67
N GLY A 220 25.34 -15.71 -3.20
CA GLY A 220 24.68 -14.41 -3.37
C GLY A 220 23.80 -14.26 -4.61
N GLN A 221 23.62 -15.32 -5.42
CA GLN A 221 22.64 -15.31 -6.51
C GLN A 221 21.21 -15.51 -6.00
N THR A 222 20.25 -14.93 -6.71
CA THR A 222 18.82 -15.19 -6.51
C THR A 222 18.48 -16.56 -7.10
N CYS A 223 17.50 -17.23 -6.47
CA CYS A 223 16.85 -18.43 -6.97
C CYS A 223 16.54 -18.41 -8.47
N GLY A 224 16.52 -19.58 -9.11
CA GLY A 224 15.92 -19.75 -10.42
C GLY A 224 14.42 -19.43 -10.39
N ASP A 225 13.74 -19.97 -9.39
CA ASP A 225 12.34 -19.65 -9.08
C ASP A 225 12.22 -18.33 -8.32
N GLN A 226 11.25 -17.49 -8.65
CA GLN A 226 11.00 -16.25 -7.93
C GLN A 226 9.72 -16.36 -7.11
N LEU A 227 9.86 -16.26 -5.78
CA LEU A 227 8.74 -16.11 -4.86
C LEU A 227 8.80 -14.73 -4.20
N SER A 228 7.68 -14.01 -4.17
CA SER A 228 7.53 -12.74 -3.46
C SER A 228 6.21 -12.69 -2.71
N VAL A 229 6.24 -12.21 -1.47
CA VAL A 229 5.06 -12.10 -0.59
C VAL A 229 4.93 -10.67 -0.07
N TYR A 230 3.88 -9.98 -0.50
CA TYR A 230 3.63 -8.58 -0.20
C TYR A 230 2.55 -8.45 0.87
N GLY A 231 2.70 -7.44 1.74
CA GLY A 231 1.75 -7.15 2.82
C GLY A 231 2.12 -7.75 4.17
N LEU A 232 3.29 -8.38 4.29
CA LEU A 232 3.83 -8.91 5.55
C LEU A 232 4.75 -7.89 6.25
N LYS A 233 4.69 -7.88 7.58
CA LYS A 233 5.54 -7.03 8.42
C LYS A 233 6.97 -7.58 8.49
N ASN A 234 7.96 -6.71 8.27
CA ASN A 234 9.39 -7.06 8.34
C ASN A 234 9.80 -8.24 7.44
N PHE A 235 9.07 -8.47 6.35
CA PHE A 235 9.37 -9.54 5.40
C PHE A 235 10.27 -9.01 4.26
N VAL A 236 11.22 -9.84 3.81
CA VAL A 236 12.18 -9.46 2.76
C VAL A 236 11.80 -10.18 1.47
N ASN A 237 11.66 -9.40 0.39
CA ASN A 237 11.40 -9.89 -0.96
C ASN A 237 12.59 -9.63 -1.90
N PRO A 238 12.78 -10.49 -2.92
CA PRO A 238 12.18 -11.82 -3.08
C PRO A 238 12.68 -12.81 -2.02
N VAL A 239 11.97 -13.92 -1.84
CA VAL A 239 12.40 -15.02 -0.96
C VAL A 239 13.73 -15.58 -1.46
N ALA A 240 14.67 -15.77 -0.55
CA ALA A 240 15.97 -16.36 -0.85
C ALA A 240 15.89 -17.89 -0.76
N CYS A 241 16.64 -18.58 -1.63
CA CYS A 241 16.71 -20.05 -1.66
C CYS A 241 17.72 -20.64 -0.68
N ASP A 242 18.63 -19.81 -0.17
CA ASP A 242 19.67 -20.25 0.76
C ASP A 242 19.11 -20.34 2.18
N ASN A 243 18.66 -21.55 2.56
CA ASN A 243 18.16 -21.86 3.91
C ASN A 243 19.17 -21.54 5.03
N SER A 244 20.46 -21.36 4.72
CA SER A 244 21.48 -20.98 5.71
C SER A 244 21.44 -19.50 6.10
N LYS A 245 20.78 -18.65 5.30
CA LYS A 245 20.73 -17.19 5.51
C LYS A 245 19.42 -16.68 6.08
N ASN A 246 18.33 -17.45 5.95
CA ASN A 246 17.05 -17.20 6.60
C ASN A 246 16.22 -18.49 6.56
N PRO A 247 16.16 -19.28 7.65
CA PRO A 247 15.21 -20.39 7.71
C PRO A 247 13.81 -19.79 7.73
N LEU A 248 13.12 -19.79 6.58
CA LEU A 248 11.73 -19.34 6.48
C LEU A 248 10.74 -20.44 6.87
N VAL A 249 11.13 -21.69 6.63
CA VAL A 249 10.29 -22.85 6.94
C VAL A 249 10.08 -22.96 8.45
N GLY A 250 8.82 -23.03 8.86
CA GLY A 250 8.39 -23.03 10.27
C GLY A 250 8.26 -21.64 10.90
N GLU A 251 8.69 -20.57 10.22
CA GLU A 251 8.52 -19.20 10.69
C GLU A 251 7.14 -18.64 10.34
N SER A 252 6.62 -17.80 11.22
CA SER A 252 5.31 -17.15 11.06
C SER A 252 5.42 -15.63 10.94
N PHE A 253 4.74 -15.06 9.95
CA PHE A 253 4.76 -13.64 9.65
C PHE A 253 3.36 -13.05 9.69
N ARG A 254 3.22 -11.88 10.33
CA ARG A 254 1.94 -11.18 10.41
C ARG A 254 1.80 -10.14 9.29
N SER A 255 0.61 -10.05 8.71
CA SER A 255 0.28 -9.02 7.72
C SER A 255 0.12 -7.64 8.36
N GLU A 256 0.46 -6.61 7.58
CA GLU A 256 0.21 -5.21 7.90
C GLU A 256 -1.10 -4.69 7.31
N SER A 257 -1.95 -5.58 6.78
CA SER A 257 -3.27 -5.24 6.22
C SER A 257 -4.20 -6.45 6.14
N ASN A 258 -5.46 -6.20 5.77
CA ASN A 258 -6.48 -7.20 5.45
C ASN A 258 -6.30 -7.82 4.05
N ILE A 259 -5.12 -7.70 3.47
CA ILE A 259 -4.73 -8.35 2.22
C ILE A 259 -3.28 -8.84 2.26
N VAL A 260 -3.03 -9.99 1.65
CA VAL A 260 -1.70 -10.51 1.33
C VAL A 260 -1.67 -10.92 -0.13
N PHE A 261 -0.61 -10.57 -0.84
CA PHE A 261 -0.43 -10.91 -2.25
C PHE A 261 0.86 -11.72 -2.43
N ILE A 262 0.74 -12.90 -3.04
CA ILE A 262 1.85 -13.84 -3.25
C ILE A 262 2.04 -13.99 -4.76
N ASP A 263 3.26 -13.76 -5.24
CA ASP A 263 3.66 -13.89 -6.65
C ASP A 263 4.73 -14.98 -6.76
N TYR A 264 4.43 -16.05 -7.49
CA TYR A 264 5.34 -17.15 -7.78
C TYR A 264 5.59 -17.26 -9.29
N ARG A 265 6.87 -17.42 -9.65
CA ARG A 265 7.34 -17.58 -11.03
C ARG A 265 8.37 -18.70 -11.05
N GLY A 266 8.08 -19.78 -11.76
CA GLY A 266 9.01 -20.88 -11.98
C GLY A 266 10.12 -20.49 -12.95
N ASN A 267 11.29 -21.08 -12.77
CA ASN A 267 12.42 -20.91 -13.67
C ASN A 267 12.09 -21.49 -15.05
N ARG A 268 12.25 -20.68 -16.10
CA ARG A 268 12.04 -21.12 -17.49
C ARG A 268 13.08 -22.13 -17.96
N LEU A 269 14.25 -22.14 -17.33
CA LEU A 269 15.40 -22.95 -17.71
C LEU A 269 15.60 -24.16 -16.81
N ALA A 270 14.70 -24.40 -15.86
CA ALA A 270 14.80 -25.56 -14.96
C ALA A 270 14.70 -26.85 -15.76
N SER A 271 15.61 -27.79 -15.47
CA SER A 271 15.58 -29.17 -15.95
C SER A 271 14.75 -30.08 -15.06
N GLU A 272 14.51 -29.66 -13.81
CA GLU A 272 13.75 -30.37 -12.80
C GLU A 272 12.48 -29.61 -12.42
N THR A 273 11.49 -30.34 -11.88
CA THR A 273 10.25 -29.75 -11.37
C THR A 273 10.34 -29.57 -9.86
N HIS A 274 9.95 -28.41 -9.36
CA HIS A 274 9.94 -28.10 -7.93
C HIS A 274 8.51 -28.01 -7.42
N LYS A 275 8.24 -28.41 -6.17
CA LYS A 275 6.87 -28.33 -5.62
C LYS A 275 6.38 -26.88 -5.45
N GLY A 276 7.29 -25.92 -5.37
CA GLY A 276 6.98 -24.54 -5.05
C GLY A 276 6.69 -24.34 -3.56
N PRO A 277 6.05 -23.20 -3.19
CA PRO A 277 5.75 -22.89 -1.80
C PRO A 277 4.49 -23.61 -1.30
N THR A 278 4.52 -24.04 -0.03
CA THR A 278 3.33 -24.39 0.75
C THR A 278 3.23 -23.43 1.92
N ILE A 279 2.21 -22.56 1.90
CA ILE A 279 2.04 -21.50 2.89
C ILE A 279 0.69 -21.65 3.57
N ARG A 280 0.69 -21.86 4.88
CA ARG A 280 -0.51 -21.86 5.70
C ARG A 280 -0.84 -20.43 6.10
N TYR A 281 -2.12 -20.11 6.13
CA TYR A 281 -2.59 -18.83 6.64
C TYR A 281 -3.67 -19.04 7.69
N LYS A 282 -3.74 -18.13 8.65
CA LYS A 282 -4.86 -18.00 9.59
C LYS A 282 -5.23 -16.55 9.79
N THR A 283 -6.51 -16.29 10.01
CA THR A 283 -7.06 -14.96 10.24
C THR A 283 -6.93 -14.58 11.71
N ILE A 284 -6.44 -13.38 11.97
CA ILE A 284 -6.41 -12.76 13.29
C ILE A 284 -7.32 -11.54 13.24
N ARG A 285 -8.45 -11.63 13.95
CA ARG A 285 -9.34 -10.48 14.17
C ARG A 285 -8.84 -9.69 15.36
N SER A 286 -8.33 -8.50 15.11
CA SER A 286 -8.08 -7.52 16.16
C SER A 286 -9.34 -6.71 16.40
N HIS A 287 -9.99 -6.88 17.56
CA HIS A 287 -10.96 -5.89 17.99
C HIS A 287 -10.26 -4.53 18.17
N PRO A 288 -10.89 -3.40 17.82
CA PRO A 288 -10.31 -2.10 18.01
C PRO A 288 -10.15 -1.81 19.51
N THR A 289 -8.96 -2.07 20.05
CA THR A 289 -8.51 -1.47 21.30
C THR A 289 -7.86 -0.13 20.97
N HIS A 290 -8.17 0.91 21.76
CA HIS A 290 -7.59 2.25 21.65
C HIS A 290 -6.07 2.17 21.44
N GLY A 291 -5.58 2.49 20.24
CA GLY A 291 -4.15 2.51 19.91
C GLY A 291 -3.70 1.80 18.63
N ASN A 292 -4.59 1.14 17.88
CA ASN A 292 -4.18 0.45 16.65
C ASN A 292 -3.77 1.44 15.53
N ARG A 293 -2.58 1.20 14.96
CA ARG A 293 -2.03 1.93 13.81
C ARG A 293 -2.84 1.60 12.55
N PRO A 294 -2.89 2.49 11.54
CA PRO A 294 -3.57 2.18 10.30
C PRO A 294 -2.78 1.10 9.58
N PHE A 295 -3.49 0.21 8.89
CA PHE A 295 -2.87 -0.76 8.01
C PHE A 295 -2.06 -0.04 6.93
N LYS A 296 -0.91 -0.59 6.56
CA LYS A 296 -0.10 -0.01 5.48
C LYS A 296 -0.65 -0.47 4.13
N PRO A 297 -0.61 0.38 3.08
CA PRO A 297 -0.91 -0.09 1.74
C PRO A 297 0.09 -1.20 1.35
N LEU A 298 -0.33 -2.13 0.50
CA LEU A 298 0.58 -3.11 -0.10
C LEU A 298 1.73 -2.34 -0.77
N GLN A 299 2.92 -2.41 -0.16
CA GLN A 299 4.11 -1.78 -0.70
C GLN A 299 4.76 -2.74 -1.69
N PHE A 300 4.63 -2.41 -2.97
CA PHE A 300 5.44 -3.02 -4.02
C PHE A 300 6.76 -2.25 -4.08
N SER A 301 7.80 -2.78 -3.43
CA SER A 301 9.17 -2.35 -3.70
C SER A 301 9.40 -2.46 -5.21
N ALA A 302 9.94 -1.42 -5.84
CA ALA A 302 10.30 -1.50 -7.26
C ALA A 302 11.20 -2.73 -7.47
N ALA A 303 10.80 -3.63 -8.37
CA ALA A 303 11.66 -4.72 -8.79
C ALA A 303 13.03 -4.11 -9.20
N PRO A 304 14.17 -4.70 -8.81
CA PRO A 304 15.44 -4.28 -9.37
C PRO A 304 15.30 -4.35 -10.88
N SER A 305 15.48 -3.19 -11.52
CA SER A 305 15.51 -3.03 -12.98
C SER A 305 16.29 -4.20 -13.56
N ALA A 306 15.67 -4.91 -14.51
CA ALA A 306 16.35 -5.84 -15.38
C ALA A 306 17.70 -5.23 -15.80
N TYR A 307 18.74 -6.03 -15.65
CA TYR A 307 20.12 -5.74 -15.98
C TYR A 307 20.20 -4.83 -17.21
N LYS A 308 20.80 -3.63 -17.04
CA LYS A 308 21.43 -2.95 -18.18
C LYS A 308 22.48 -3.90 -18.71
N CYS A 309 22.12 -4.72 -19.70
CA CYS A 309 23.08 -5.38 -20.55
C CYS A 309 23.87 -4.27 -21.25
N HIS A 310 25.00 -3.88 -20.65
CA HIS A 310 26.06 -3.22 -21.38
C HIS A 310 26.55 -4.22 -22.42
N PHE A 311 26.01 -4.12 -23.63
CA PHE A 311 26.69 -4.62 -24.82
C PHE A 311 28.01 -3.85 -24.92
N MET A 312 29.07 -4.38 -24.33
CA MET A 312 30.43 -4.09 -24.76
C MET A 312 30.57 -4.65 -26.19
N LEU A 313 30.28 -3.80 -27.17
CA LEU A 313 30.77 -4.02 -28.54
C LEU A 313 32.28 -3.78 -28.52
N TRP A 314 33.03 -4.85 -28.29
CA TRP A 314 34.43 -4.93 -28.68
C TRP A 314 34.47 -5.12 -30.21
N PRO A 315 35.23 -4.28 -30.96
CA PRO A 315 35.37 -4.48 -32.39
C PRO A 315 36.44 -5.55 -32.63
N ILE A 316 36.00 -6.76 -32.92
CA ILE A 316 36.80 -7.73 -33.67
C ILE A 316 36.26 -7.70 -35.10
N PHE A 317 36.84 -6.86 -35.96
CA PHE A 317 37.00 -7.20 -37.36
C PHE A 317 38.35 -6.67 -37.82
N GLY A 318 39.25 -7.63 -38.01
CA GLY A 318 40.60 -7.40 -38.48
C GLY A 318 40.62 -7.05 -39.96
N LEU A 319 41.73 -6.37 -40.29
CA LEU A 319 42.54 -6.62 -41.47
C LEU A 319 42.01 -7.73 -42.40
N PHE A 320 41.57 -7.36 -43.59
CA PHE A 320 41.93 -8.08 -44.81
C PHE A 320 41.63 -7.24 -46.07
N LEU A 321 42.58 -7.30 -47.01
CA LEU A 321 42.58 -6.84 -48.42
C LEU A 321 42.93 -5.37 -48.75
N ILE A 322 44.25 -5.19 -48.91
CA ILE A 322 44.85 -4.56 -50.10
C ILE A 322 44.41 -5.36 -51.35
N LEU A 323 43.95 -4.69 -52.43
CA LEU A 323 44.40 -4.88 -53.82
C LEU A 323 43.40 -4.39 -54.91
N PHE A 324 43.98 -3.66 -55.87
CA PHE A 324 43.61 -3.48 -57.29
C PHE A 324 42.51 -2.47 -57.71
N VAL A 325 43.00 -1.36 -58.29
CA VAL A 325 42.71 -0.83 -59.65
C VAL A 325 41.28 -0.32 -59.94
N LEU A 326 41.10 1.00 -60.02
CA LEU A 326 41.22 1.87 -61.22
C LEU A 326 41.10 3.35 -60.81
#